data_AF-A0A815QJE7-F1
#
_entry.id   AF-A0A815QJE7-F1
#
_cell.length_a   1.000
_cell.length_b   1.000
_cell.length_c   1.000
_cell.angle_alpha   90.00
_cell.angle_beta   90.00
_cell.angle_gamma   90.00
#
_symmetry.space_group_name_H-M   'P 1'
#
loop_
_entity.id
_entity.type
_entity.pdbx_description
1 polymer ?
#
loop_
_entity_poly.entity_id
_entity_poly.type
_entity_poly.pdbx_seq_one_letter_code
_entity_poly.pdbx_strand_id
1 'polypeptide(L)'
;MHEKVLLGTLSSCSLTSEQSESINELMAIRKQQGSVWEELLMLEMRVLCKFLPENFDHLEDYIAPISYSPLNNNQKSIQIRNQHYKIIQEAKREWLNCFLNAYDAKFKESDQQYRNEIGKLETQLLNNRIADSSSVVKKIHDYMAYQTDKLKQNIHNKIFSFRGILLQNHQRVSPKIKNMIGVSPEPYLDLTFKPFNKRQWLYLSLGPSYIRLNQSAIRLRDQQESTVTKEHKNIYDKIAQRLSSHPYNVPLKSLILKQYSNHLLEYFNNSYFTPLSYKDQLRAIEQAKTTAYIRKILKKHNLILRITDKGHNFYIGSETEFEKKAQKFFEDTNAFMELSVNPLKEIQDKVIQSLNRLREKKLILQWQYNKMMPDRTKSELAHLYFNPKTHKEDIPVRPIENTIHAPTTNISKFLSEIISPIFDSKCASTT
;
A
#
# COMPACT_ATOMS: atom_id res chain seq x y z
N MET A 1 -9.25 14.44 35.52
CA MET A 1 -10.26 14.69 36.57
C MET A 1 -10.62 13.34 37.17
N HIS A 2 -10.42 13.12 38.48
CA HIS A 2 -10.65 11.82 39.11
C HIS A 2 -12.14 11.44 39.00
N GLU A 3 -12.44 10.18 38.63
CA GLU A 3 -13.79 9.60 38.55
C GLU A 3 -14.67 9.93 39.77
N LYS A 4 -14.07 10.03 40.97
CA LYS A 4 -14.72 10.47 42.21
C LYS A 4 -15.22 11.93 42.18
N VAL A 5 -14.54 12.83 41.48
CA VAL A 5 -14.91 14.25 41.37
C VAL A 5 -16.09 14.43 40.41
N LEU A 6 -16.12 13.67 39.31
CA LEU A 6 -17.23 13.67 38.33
C LEU A 6 -18.47 12.97 38.89
N LEU A 7 -18.32 11.82 39.57
CA LEU A 7 -19.42 11.14 40.25
C LEU A 7 -19.97 11.98 41.41
N GLY A 8 -19.10 12.63 42.20
CA GLY A 8 -19.50 13.51 43.30
C GLY A 8 -20.24 14.78 42.86
N THR A 9 -20.02 15.24 41.63
CA THR A 9 -20.72 16.41 41.04
C THR A 9 -22.00 16.03 40.28
N LEU A 10 -22.12 14.78 39.79
CA LEU A 10 -23.38 14.25 39.27
C LEU A 10 -24.34 13.87 40.40
N SER A 11 -23.83 13.36 41.52
CA SER A 11 -24.61 13.05 42.72
C SER A 11 -25.15 14.28 43.45
N SER A 12 -24.55 15.46 43.24
CA SER A 12 -25.04 16.73 43.77
C SER A 12 -26.09 17.40 42.87
N CYS A 13 -26.29 16.88 41.65
CA CYS A 13 -27.42 17.23 40.81
C CYS A 13 -28.59 16.32 41.20
N SER A 14 -29.74 16.90 41.57
CA SER A 14 -30.96 16.16 41.90
C SER A 14 -31.57 15.54 40.62
N LEU A 15 -30.94 14.49 40.10
CA LEU A 15 -31.38 13.76 38.91
C LEU A 15 -32.65 12.97 39.25
N THR A 16 -33.60 12.97 38.32
CA THR A 16 -34.80 12.12 38.39
C THR A 16 -34.43 10.65 38.14
N SER A 17 -35.30 9.73 38.55
CA SER A 17 -35.13 8.30 38.28
C SER A 17 -34.94 8.02 36.78
N GLU A 18 -35.70 8.71 35.93
CA GLU A 18 -35.66 8.57 34.47
C GLU A 18 -34.31 9.02 33.89
N GLN A 19 -33.76 10.14 34.37
CA GLN A 19 -32.44 10.64 33.94
C GLN A 19 -31.30 9.71 34.38
N SER A 20 -31.41 9.11 35.58
CA SER A 20 -30.43 8.11 36.03
C SER A 20 -30.49 6.84 35.19
N GLU A 21 -31.67 6.45 34.72
CA GLU A 21 -31.87 5.30 33.84
C GLU A 21 -31.23 5.54 32.46
N SER A 22 -31.45 6.70 31.84
CA SER A 22 -30.80 7.06 30.56
C SER A 22 -29.27 7.12 30.67
N ILE A 23 -28.71 7.58 31.79
CA ILE A 23 -27.25 7.55 32.00
C ILE A 23 -26.73 6.11 32.09
N ASN A 24 -27.46 5.21 32.77
CA ASN A 24 -27.12 3.80 32.83
C ASN A 24 -27.20 3.12 31.46
N GLU A 25 -28.20 3.46 30.66
CA GLU A 25 -28.36 2.95 29.30
C GLU A 25 -27.24 3.42 28.38
N LEU A 26 -26.86 4.70 28.45
CA LEU A 26 -25.71 5.22 27.72
C LEU A 26 -24.40 4.52 28.13
N MET A 27 -24.22 4.19 29.43
CA MET A 27 -23.08 3.40 29.89
C MET A 27 -23.11 1.96 29.35
N ALA A 28 -24.29 1.35 29.25
CA ALA A 28 -24.46 0.02 28.66
C ALA A 28 -24.10 0.02 27.17
N ILE A 29 -24.58 1.01 26.41
CA ILE A 29 -24.23 1.21 24.99
C ILE A 29 -22.71 1.37 24.84
N ARG A 30 -22.06 2.18 25.68
CA ARG A 30 -20.59 2.35 25.64
C ARG A 30 -19.83 1.07 25.96
N LYS A 31 -20.29 0.27 26.92
CA LYS A 31 -19.69 -1.05 27.20
C LYS A 31 -19.82 -2.00 26.01
N GLN A 32 -20.99 -2.02 25.37
CA GLN A 32 -21.22 -2.82 24.16
C GLN A 32 -20.29 -2.38 23.01
N GLN A 33 -20.17 -1.07 22.75
CA GLN A 33 -19.22 -0.53 21.77
C GLN A 33 -17.77 -0.96 22.07
N GLY A 34 -17.38 -0.96 23.34
CA GLY A 34 -16.08 -1.48 23.79
C GLY A 34 -15.86 -2.93 23.43
N SER A 35 -16.86 -3.79 23.64
CA SER A 35 -16.79 -5.21 23.27
C SER A 35 -16.59 -5.40 21.77
N VAL A 36 -17.34 -4.65 20.95
CA VAL A 36 -17.21 -4.71 19.48
C VAL A 36 -15.82 -4.19 19.04
N TRP A 37 -15.28 -3.15 19.67
CA TRP A 37 -13.90 -2.70 19.44
C TRP A 37 -12.86 -3.76 19.82
N GLU A 38 -13.03 -4.42 20.97
CA GLU A 38 -12.14 -5.53 21.37
C GLU A 38 -12.15 -6.64 20.31
N GLU A 39 -13.32 -7.05 19.82
CA GLU A 39 -13.46 -8.07 18.78
C GLU A 39 -12.80 -7.67 17.45
N LEU A 40 -13.06 -6.45 16.96
CA LEU A 40 -12.46 -5.94 15.72
C LEU A 40 -10.93 -5.87 15.84
N LEU A 41 -10.42 -5.29 16.93
CA LEU A 41 -8.98 -5.18 17.16
C LEU A 41 -8.32 -6.56 17.31
N MET A 42 -9.01 -7.52 17.92
CA MET A 42 -8.54 -8.90 17.98
C MET A 42 -8.49 -9.54 16.59
N LEU A 43 -9.46 -9.28 15.72
CA LEU A 43 -9.43 -9.71 14.32
C LEU A 43 -8.27 -9.05 13.55
N GLU A 44 -8.06 -7.75 13.71
CA GLU A 44 -6.93 -7.03 13.11
C GLU A 44 -5.58 -7.58 13.59
N MET A 45 -5.42 -7.82 14.90
CA MET A 45 -4.21 -8.41 15.47
C MET A 45 -3.97 -9.83 14.94
N ARG A 46 -5.02 -10.63 14.83
CA ARG A 46 -5.00 -11.96 14.20
C ARG A 46 -4.52 -11.87 12.74
N VAL A 47 -5.05 -10.94 11.96
CA VAL A 47 -4.60 -10.66 10.58
C VAL A 47 -3.13 -10.23 10.55
N LEU A 48 -2.71 -9.29 11.39
CA LEU A 48 -1.31 -8.82 11.49
C LEU A 48 -0.34 -9.94 11.89
N CYS A 49 -0.78 -10.84 12.77
CA CYS A 49 -0.03 -12.00 13.20
C CYS A 49 -0.12 -13.19 12.21
N LYS A 50 -0.76 -13.01 11.05
CA LYS A 50 -0.96 -14.04 10.01
C LYS A 50 -1.72 -15.27 10.49
N PHE A 51 -2.76 -15.03 11.29
CA PHE A 51 -3.63 -16.04 11.85
C PHE A 51 -5.09 -15.68 11.56
N LEU A 52 -5.68 -16.21 10.48
CA LEU A 52 -7.14 -16.08 10.29
C LEU A 52 -7.86 -16.98 11.30
N PRO A 53 -9.11 -16.67 11.69
CA PRO A 53 -9.89 -17.58 12.51
C PRO A 53 -10.17 -18.90 11.75
N GLU A 54 -10.31 -20.01 12.49
CA GLU A 54 -10.40 -21.37 11.94
C GLU A 54 -11.51 -21.56 10.89
N ASN A 55 -12.58 -20.78 10.98
CA ASN A 55 -13.68 -20.84 10.01
C ASN A 55 -13.22 -20.52 8.57
N PHE A 56 -12.17 -19.71 8.37
CA PHE A 56 -11.60 -19.41 7.06
C PHE A 56 -10.83 -20.59 6.44
N ASP A 57 -10.44 -21.58 7.23
CA ASP A 57 -9.68 -22.74 6.75
C ASP A 57 -10.61 -23.80 6.13
N HIS A 58 -11.84 -23.91 6.62
CA HIS A 58 -12.85 -24.80 6.03
C HIS A 58 -13.20 -24.46 4.57
N LEU A 59 -12.92 -23.24 4.10
CA LEU A 59 -13.07 -22.89 2.68
C LEU A 59 -12.19 -23.75 1.76
N GLU A 60 -11.03 -24.19 2.23
CA GLU A 60 -10.18 -25.12 1.46
C GLU A 60 -10.84 -26.51 1.34
N ASP A 61 -11.56 -26.92 2.38
CA ASP A 61 -12.27 -28.20 2.42
C ASP A 61 -13.53 -28.17 1.55
N TYR A 62 -14.27 -27.04 1.54
CA TYR A 62 -15.49 -26.87 0.75
C TYR A 62 -15.24 -26.70 -0.75
N ILE A 63 -14.09 -26.12 -1.13
CA ILE A 63 -13.74 -25.84 -2.52
C ILE A 63 -12.81 -26.95 -3.08
N ALA A 64 -12.43 -27.94 -2.25
CA ALA A 64 -11.61 -29.09 -2.63
C ALA A 64 -11.96 -29.60 -4.03
N PRO A 65 -10.96 -29.88 -4.91
CA PRO A 65 -11.25 -30.15 -6.30
C PRO A 65 -12.11 -31.40 -6.36
N ILE A 66 -13.29 -31.30 -6.98
CA ILE A 66 -14.03 -32.47 -7.45
C ILE A 66 -13.08 -33.21 -8.39
N SER A 67 -12.36 -34.17 -7.83
CA SER A 67 -11.27 -34.87 -8.48
C SER A 67 -11.86 -35.93 -9.39
N TYR A 68 -12.40 -35.50 -10.52
CA TYR A 68 -12.74 -36.39 -11.61
C TYR A 68 -12.33 -35.74 -12.93
N SER A 69 -11.07 -35.92 -13.30
CA SER A 69 -10.76 -36.25 -14.69
C SER A 69 -9.41 -36.97 -14.79
N PRO A 70 -9.39 -38.24 -15.22
CA PRO A 70 -8.16 -38.92 -15.58
C PRO A 70 -7.77 -38.47 -16.99
N LEU A 71 -7.06 -37.35 -17.14
CA LEU A 71 -6.60 -36.92 -18.45
C LEU A 71 -5.14 -36.50 -18.41
N ASN A 72 -4.36 -37.17 -19.27
CA ASN A 72 -2.91 -37.15 -19.51
C ASN A 72 -2.28 -35.78 -19.86
N ASN A 73 -2.91 -34.65 -19.54
CA ASN A 73 -2.44 -33.34 -19.95
C ASN A 73 -2.11 -32.45 -18.74
N ASN A 74 -0.85 -32.48 -18.31
CA ASN A 74 -0.35 -31.77 -17.12
C ASN A 74 -0.69 -30.28 -17.13
N GLN A 75 -0.68 -29.60 -18.28
CA GLN A 75 -1.00 -28.17 -18.35
C GLN A 75 -2.43 -27.83 -17.91
N LYS A 76 -3.42 -28.68 -18.24
CA LYS A 76 -4.82 -28.44 -17.90
C LYS A 76 -5.09 -28.66 -16.41
N SER A 77 -4.46 -29.65 -15.79
CA SER A 77 -4.56 -29.88 -14.33
C SER A 77 -3.92 -28.74 -13.53
N ILE A 78 -2.85 -28.14 -14.05
CA ILE A 78 -2.19 -26.97 -13.47
C ILE A 78 -3.08 -25.73 -13.55
N GLN A 79 -3.70 -25.45 -14.70
CA GLN A 79 -4.64 -24.34 -14.85
C GLN A 79 -5.81 -24.45 -13.85
N ILE A 80 -6.39 -25.64 -13.71
CA ILE A 80 -7.47 -25.91 -12.75
C ILE A 80 -7.01 -25.66 -11.31
N ARG A 81 -5.79 -26.09 -10.95
CA ARG A 81 -5.23 -25.87 -9.61
C ARG A 81 -5.00 -24.39 -9.31
N ASN A 82 -4.51 -23.63 -10.28
CA ASN A 82 -4.30 -22.19 -10.13
C ASN A 82 -5.63 -21.41 -10.06
N GLN A 83 -6.62 -21.80 -10.86
CA GLN A 83 -7.98 -21.25 -10.79
C GLN A 83 -8.63 -21.51 -9.43
N HIS A 84 -8.53 -22.74 -8.94
CA HIS A 84 -9.03 -23.12 -7.62
C HIS A 84 -8.35 -22.27 -6.52
N TYR A 85 -7.03 -22.16 -6.56
CA TYR A 85 -6.31 -21.31 -5.61
C TYR A 85 -6.80 -19.85 -5.64
N LYS A 86 -7.02 -19.29 -6.83
CA LYS A 86 -7.57 -17.95 -7.02
C LYS A 86 -8.96 -17.81 -6.37
N ILE A 87 -9.85 -18.77 -6.60
CA ILE A 87 -11.21 -18.77 -6.04
C ILE A 87 -11.17 -18.80 -4.51
N ILE A 88 -10.33 -19.64 -3.90
CA ILE A 88 -10.19 -19.67 -2.44
C ILE A 88 -9.72 -18.32 -1.89
N GLN A 89 -8.72 -17.70 -2.52
CA GLN A 89 -8.21 -16.41 -2.04
C GLN A 89 -9.20 -15.27 -2.23
N GLU A 90 -9.96 -15.27 -3.33
CA GLU A 90 -11.06 -14.32 -3.56
C GLU A 90 -12.18 -14.52 -2.52
N ALA A 91 -12.58 -15.76 -2.24
CA ALA A 91 -13.56 -16.07 -1.20
C ALA A 91 -13.08 -15.62 0.19
N LYS A 92 -11.82 -15.88 0.56
CA LYS A 92 -11.24 -15.40 1.84
C LYS A 92 -11.24 -13.87 1.94
N ARG A 93 -11.00 -13.16 0.82
CA ARG A 93 -11.07 -11.68 0.77
C ARG A 93 -12.48 -11.17 0.94
N GLU A 94 -13.44 -11.74 0.20
CA GLU A 94 -14.84 -11.35 0.30
C GLU A 94 -15.38 -11.61 1.70
N TRP A 95 -15.05 -12.75 2.29
CA TRP A 95 -15.51 -13.08 3.63
C TRP A 95 -14.90 -12.13 4.68
N LEU A 96 -13.60 -11.82 4.60
CA LEU A 96 -12.99 -10.83 5.48
C LEU A 96 -13.67 -9.46 5.32
N ASN A 97 -13.97 -9.06 4.09
CA ASN A 97 -14.68 -7.81 3.83
C ASN A 97 -16.10 -7.83 4.44
N CYS A 98 -16.82 -8.95 4.35
CA CYS A 98 -18.11 -9.13 5.02
C CYS A 98 -18.00 -9.00 6.55
N PHE A 99 -16.98 -9.59 7.17
CA PHE A 99 -16.74 -9.44 8.61
C PHE A 99 -16.48 -7.98 8.98
N LEU A 100 -15.61 -7.28 8.25
CA LEU A 100 -15.33 -5.85 8.49
C LEU A 100 -16.58 -4.99 8.31
N ASN A 101 -17.36 -5.21 7.24
CA ASN A 101 -18.62 -4.50 7.00
C ASN A 101 -19.66 -4.77 8.10
N ALA A 102 -19.71 -5.99 8.64
CA ALA A 102 -20.59 -6.32 9.77
C ALA A 102 -20.20 -5.57 11.05
N TYR A 103 -18.90 -5.40 11.31
CA TYR A 103 -18.43 -4.56 12.42
C TYR A 103 -18.77 -3.08 12.20
N ASP A 104 -18.57 -2.56 10.99
CA ASP A 104 -18.96 -1.18 10.65
C ASP A 104 -20.46 -0.93 10.83
N ALA A 105 -21.30 -1.91 10.46
CA ALA A 105 -22.74 -1.84 10.69
C ALA A 105 -23.07 -1.80 12.20
N LYS A 106 -22.45 -2.68 13.01
CA LYS A 106 -22.60 -2.68 14.47
C LYS A 106 -22.19 -1.34 15.08
N PHE A 107 -21.08 -0.73 14.63
CA PHE A 107 -20.66 0.59 15.12
C PHE A 107 -21.68 1.68 14.78
N LYS A 108 -22.16 1.71 13.53
CA LYS A 108 -23.18 2.69 13.10
C LYS A 108 -24.47 2.56 13.91
N GLU A 109 -24.91 1.33 14.18
CA GLU A 109 -26.10 1.06 15.00
C GLU A 109 -25.91 1.54 16.44
N SER A 110 -24.80 1.15 17.10
CA SER A 110 -24.53 1.59 18.47
C SER A 110 -24.33 3.10 18.58
N ASP A 111 -23.70 3.74 17.59
CA ASP A 111 -23.58 5.20 17.54
C ASP A 111 -24.94 5.88 17.39
N GLN A 112 -25.86 5.28 16.62
CA GLN A 112 -27.21 5.80 16.49
C GLN A 112 -28.00 5.65 17.78
N GLN A 113 -27.92 4.50 18.45
CA GLN A 113 -28.53 4.28 19.77
C GLN A 113 -28.01 5.31 20.78
N TYR A 114 -26.69 5.52 20.82
CA TYR A 114 -26.07 6.53 21.69
C TYR A 114 -26.58 7.95 21.40
N ARG A 115 -26.66 8.34 20.12
CA ARG A 115 -27.19 9.65 19.71
C ARG A 115 -28.67 9.84 20.09
N ASN A 116 -29.47 8.79 19.97
CA ASN A 116 -30.87 8.84 20.35
C ASN A 116 -31.03 9.01 21.86
N GLU A 117 -30.31 8.22 22.66
CA GLU A 117 -30.40 8.27 24.12
C GLU A 117 -29.82 9.57 24.71
N ILE A 118 -28.71 10.08 24.16
CA ILE A 118 -28.16 11.37 24.63
C ILE A 118 -29.11 12.52 24.27
N GLY A 119 -29.75 12.47 23.10
CA GLY A 119 -30.75 13.47 22.70
C GLY A 119 -32.02 13.44 23.56
N LYS A 120 -32.48 12.25 23.96
CA LYS A 120 -33.58 12.09 24.94
C LYS A 120 -33.20 12.73 26.28
N LEU A 121 -32.02 12.40 26.80
CA LEU A 121 -31.51 12.94 28.07
C LEU A 121 -31.36 14.47 28.03
N GLU A 122 -30.84 15.02 26.92
CA GLU A 122 -30.73 16.48 26.71
C GLU A 122 -32.11 17.14 26.71
N THR A 123 -33.10 16.54 26.05
CA THR A 123 -34.48 17.04 26.00
C THR A 123 -35.15 17.01 27.38
N GLN A 124 -34.98 15.92 28.14
CA GLN A 124 -35.46 15.80 29.53
C GLN A 124 -34.82 16.85 30.45
N LEU A 125 -33.54 17.13 30.29
CA LEU A 125 -32.81 18.13 31.08
C LEU A 125 -33.22 19.57 30.74
N LEU A 126 -33.53 19.86 29.47
CA LEU A 126 -34.02 21.17 29.03
C LEU A 126 -35.44 21.47 29.51
N ASN A 127 -36.33 20.47 29.55
CA ASN A 127 -37.72 20.65 29.96
C ASN A 127 -37.89 20.91 31.47
N ASN A 128 -36.95 20.48 32.31
CA ASN A 128 -37.05 20.57 33.78
C ASN A 128 -36.67 21.93 34.40
N ARG A 129 -36.49 23.01 33.60
CA ARG A 129 -36.17 24.39 34.06
C ARG A 129 -35.09 24.47 35.16
N ILE A 130 -34.06 23.64 35.08
CA ILE A 130 -32.88 23.77 35.96
C ILE A 130 -32.05 24.94 35.44
N ALA A 131 -31.77 25.94 36.29
CA ALA A 131 -31.05 27.17 35.93
C ALA A 131 -29.60 26.96 35.44
N ASP A 132 -29.10 25.71 35.44
CA ASP A 132 -27.73 25.32 35.05
C ASP A 132 -27.71 24.08 34.12
N SER A 133 -28.79 23.83 33.37
CA SER A 133 -28.94 22.62 32.51
C SER A 133 -27.79 22.42 31.50
N SER A 134 -27.27 23.50 30.91
CA SER A 134 -26.14 23.45 29.97
C SER A 134 -24.82 23.01 30.63
N SER A 135 -24.56 23.44 31.86
CA SER A 135 -23.40 23.02 32.67
C SER A 135 -23.48 21.54 33.06
N VAL A 136 -24.69 21.05 33.38
CA VAL A 136 -24.93 19.63 33.68
C VAL A 136 -24.72 18.75 32.43
N VAL A 137 -25.28 19.14 31.28
CA VAL A 137 -25.08 18.44 30.00
C VAL A 137 -23.60 18.37 29.64
N LYS A 138 -22.86 19.48 29.79
CA LYS A 138 -21.41 19.50 29.54
C LYS A 138 -20.65 18.52 30.44
N LYS A 139 -20.98 18.46 31.74
CA LYS A 139 -20.36 17.52 32.69
C LYS A 139 -20.66 16.07 32.35
N ILE A 140 -21.85 15.76 31.84
CA ILE A 140 -22.21 14.43 31.36
C ILE A 140 -21.37 14.07 30.13
N HIS A 141 -21.24 14.97 29.15
CA HIS A 141 -20.35 14.77 27.99
C HIS A 141 -18.90 14.53 28.41
N ASP A 142 -18.37 15.33 29.34
CA ASP A 142 -17.01 15.18 29.86
C ASP A 142 -16.81 13.83 30.58
N TYR A 143 -17.80 13.37 31.35
CA TYR A 143 -17.78 12.06 31.99
C TYR A 143 -17.79 10.92 30.97
N MET A 144 -18.62 11.02 29.93
CA MET A 144 -18.73 9.99 28.89
C MET A 144 -17.46 9.93 28.01
N ALA A 145 -16.85 11.07 27.73
CA ALA A 145 -15.55 11.15 27.07
C ALA A 145 -14.47 10.45 27.92
N TYR A 146 -14.41 10.75 29.21
CA TYR A 146 -13.48 10.11 30.14
C TYR A 146 -13.66 8.58 30.19
N GLN A 147 -14.89 8.09 30.29
CA GLN A 147 -15.16 6.64 30.31
C GLN A 147 -14.76 5.98 28.98
N THR A 148 -14.98 6.66 27.87
CA THR A 148 -14.54 6.19 26.54
C THR A 148 -13.03 6.06 26.46
N ASP A 149 -12.28 7.05 26.95
CA ASP A 149 -10.82 7.02 26.95
C ASP A 149 -10.26 5.93 27.88
N LYS A 150 -10.85 5.77 29.07
CA LYS A 150 -10.51 4.69 30.01
C LYS A 150 -10.72 3.31 29.39
N LEU A 151 -11.83 3.13 28.68
CA LEU A 151 -12.15 1.89 27.95
C LEU A 151 -11.11 1.64 26.85
N LYS A 152 -10.80 2.63 26.00
CA LYS A 152 -9.77 2.51 24.96
C LYS A 152 -8.40 2.12 25.53
N GLN A 153 -7.98 2.72 26.64
CA GLN A 153 -6.71 2.38 27.30
C GLN A 153 -6.70 0.94 27.82
N ASN A 154 -7.79 0.47 28.44
CA ASN A 154 -7.91 -0.90 28.90
C ASN A 154 -7.82 -1.91 27.73
N ILE A 155 -8.52 -1.61 26.63
CA ILE A 155 -8.47 -2.41 25.40
C ILE A 155 -7.03 -2.47 24.86
N HIS A 156 -6.35 -1.33 24.77
CA HIS A 156 -4.98 -1.25 24.28
C HIS A 156 -4.00 -2.08 25.12
N ASN A 157 -4.13 -2.03 26.44
CA ASN A 157 -3.31 -2.79 27.38
C ASN A 157 -3.53 -4.31 27.24
N LYS A 158 -4.79 -4.77 27.13
CA LYS A 158 -5.11 -6.18 26.87
C LYS A 158 -4.58 -6.65 25.52
N ILE A 159 -4.64 -5.82 24.48
CA ILE A 159 -4.15 -6.16 23.14
C ILE A 159 -2.65 -6.42 23.15
N PHE A 160 -1.87 -5.63 23.90
CA PHE A 160 -0.43 -5.82 24.01
C PHE A 160 -0.08 -7.19 24.60
N SER A 161 -0.81 -7.65 25.62
CA SER A 161 -0.60 -8.98 26.21
C SER A 161 -1.05 -10.10 25.25
N PHE A 162 -2.21 -9.96 24.61
CA PHE A 162 -2.70 -10.94 23.62
C PHE A 162 -1.74 -11.09 22.44
N ARG A 163 -1.16 -9.99 21.94
CA ARG A 163 -0.15 -10.05 20.89
C ARG A 163 1.05 -10.90 21.29
N GLY A 164 1.53 -10.76 22.52
CA GLY A 164 2.61 -11.59 23.05
C GLY A 164 2.26 -13.08 23.06
N ILE A 165 1.07 -13.41 23.53
CA ILE A 165 0.55 -14.80 23.61
C ILE A 165 0.39 -15.40 22.21
N LEU A 166 -0.25 -14.67 21.28
CA LEU A 166 -0.45 -15.11 19.90
C LEU A 166 0.87 -15.39 19.19
N LEU A 167 1.87 -14.51 19.36
CA LEU A 167 3.19 -14.68 18.78
C LEU A 167 3.95 -15.88 19.37
N GLN A 168 3.85 -16.11 20.68
CA GLN A 168 4.46 -17.27 21.34
C GLN A 168 3.80 -18.58 20.89
N ASN A 169 2.47 -18.62 20.81
CA ASN A 169 1.73 -19.80 20.36
C ASN A 169 2.06 -20.12 18.90
N HIS A 170 2.11 -19.13 18.01
CA HIS A 170 2.53 -19.32 16.62
C HIS A 170 3.95 -19.91 16.51
N GLN A 171 4.88 -19.56 17.40
CA GLN A 171 6.23 -20.13 17.40
C GLN A 171 6.24 -21.62 17.77
N ARG A 172 5.32 -22.06 18.64
CA ARG A 172 5.23 -23.44 19.19
C ARG A 172 4.44 -24.44 18.33
N VAL A 173 3.60 -23.98 17.42
CA VAL A 173 2.73 -24.85 16.57
C VAL A 173 3.54 -25.61 15.49
N SER A 174 3.06 -26.76 15.01
CA SER A 174 3.69 -27.55 13.94
C SER A 174 3.73 -26.80 12.58
N PRO A 175 4.77 -26.97 11.73
CA PRO A 175 4.88 -26.30 10.42
C PRO A 175 3.70 -26.50 9.46
N LYS A 176 2.94 -27.59 9.64
CA LYS A 176 1.70 -27.91 8.89
C LYS A 176 0.54 -26.96 9.22
N ILE A 177 0.49 -26.40 10.43
CA ILE A 177 -0.62 -25.54 10.92
C ILE A 177 -0.21 -24.05 10.98
N LYS A 178 1.08 -23.74 10.84
CA LYS A 178 1.59 -22.36 11.02
C LYS A 178 1.09 -21.29 10.04
N ASN A 179 0.38 -21.60 8.96
CA ASN A 179 0.18 -20.58 7.92
C ASN A 179 -1.08 -20.81 7.09
N MET A 180 -2.06 -19.93 7.26
CA MET A 180 -2.90 -19.47 6.17
C MET A 180 -3.33 -18.03 6.42
N ILE A 181 -2.61 -17.07 5.85
CA ILE A 181 -3.24 -15.83 5.38
C ILE A 181 -2.66 -15.49 4.01
N GLY A 182 -3.53 -15.43 3.00
CA GLY A 182 -3.30 -14.76 1.72
C GLY A 182 -4.28 -13.59 1.52
N VAL A 183 -4.10 -12.48 2.25
CA VAL A 183 -4.77 -11.19 1.95
C VAL A 183 -3.80 -10.06 1.61
N SER A 184 -2.60 -10.44 1.17
CA SER A 184 -1.71 -9.61 0.35
C SER A 184 -1.88 -10.07 -1.10
N PRO A 185 -1.70 -9.21 -2.12
CA PRO A 185 -1.76 -9.66 -3.49
C PRO A 185 -0.57 -10.64 -3.66
N GLU A 186 -0.90 -11.93 -3.83
CA GLU A 186 0.09 -12.99 -3.99
C GLU A 186 0.58 -13.03 -5.45
N PRO A 187 1.85 -13.44 -5.67
CA PRO A 187 2.35 -13.63 -7.01
C PRO A 187 1.46 -14.61 -7.79
N TYR A 188 0.98 -14.18 -8.95
CA TYR A 188 0.34 -15.06 -9.91
C TYR A 188 1.37 -16.04 -10.48
N LEU A 189 1.04 -17.32 -10.49
CA LEU A 189 1.95 -18.36 -10.93
C LEU A 189 1.41 -19.04 -12.18
N ASP A 190 2.17 -18.92 -13.25
CA ASP A 190 2.00 -19.69 -14.47
C ASP A 190 3.13 -20.71 -14.58
N LEU A 191 3.21 -21.60 -13.58
CA LEU A 191 4.30 -22.57 -13.40
C LEU A 191 3.77 -24.00 -13.39
N THR A 192 4.49 -24.89 -14.07
CA THR A 192 4.14 -26.31 -14.16
C THR A 192 4.64 -27.15 -12.97
N PHE A 193 5.40 -26.54 -12.07
CA PHE A 193 5.94 -27.17 -10.86
C PHE A 193 6.14 -26.10 -9.77
N LYS A 194 6.46 -26.53 -8.55
CA LYS A 194 6.68 -25.64 -7.40
C LYS A 194 8.18 -25.44 -7.15
N PRO A 195 8.83 -24.45 -7.78
CA PRO A 195 10.29 -24.25 -7.67
C PRO A 195 10.74 -23.69 -6.31
N PHE A 196 9.85 -22.99 -5.60
CA PHE A 196 10.18 -22.31 -4.34
C PHE A 196 9.73 -23.11 -3.10
N ASN A 197 10.53 -23.07 -2.05
CA ASN A 197 10.12 -23.58 -0.74
C ASN A 197 9.18 -22.60 -0.02
N LYS A 198 8.53 -23.05 1.07
CA LYS A 198 7.54 -22.25 1.83
C LYS A 198 8.06 -20.88 2.27
N ARG A 199 9.35 -20.79 2.61
CA ARG A 199 9.97 -19.54 3.06
C ARG A 199 10.17 -18.55 1.92
N GLN A 200 10.63 -19.03 0.76
CA GLN A 200 10.78 -18.22 -0.45
C GLN A 200 9.43 -17.75 -0.98
N TRP A 201 8.41 -18.62 -0.89
CA TRP A 201 7.02 -18.25 -1.19
C TRP A 201 6.53 -17.09 -0.35
N LEU A 202 6.73 -17.17 0.96
CA LEU A 202 6.34 -16.11 1.87
C LEU A 202 7.07 -14.80 1.56
N TYR A 203 8.36 -14.89 1.18
CA TYR A 203 9.17 -13.74 0.79
C TYR A 203 8.68 -13.08 -0.52
N LEU A 204 8.28 -13.86 -1.52
CA LEU A 204 7.74 -13.35 -2.79
C LEU A 204 6.36 -12.71 -2.62
N SER A 205 5.54 -13.23 -1.70
CA SER A 205 4.14 -12.81 -1.52
C SER A 205 3.97 -11.58 -0.64
N LEU A 206 4.85 -11.43 0.36
CA LEU A 206 4.78 -10.34 1.33
C LEU A 206 5.91 -9.33 1.16
N GLY A 207 6.82 -9.59 0.22
CA GLY A 207 8.06 -8.85 0.09
C GLY A 207 9.00 -9.06 1.29
N PRO A 208 10.11 -8.31 1.32
CA PRO A 208 10.96 -8.24 2.50
C PRO A 208 10.15 -7.73 3.70
N SER A 209 10.04 -8.58 4.72
CA SER A 209 9.30 -8.27 5.98
C SER A 209 9.93 -7.16 6.83
N TYR A 210 11.02 -6.56 6.37
CA TYR A 210 11.78 -5.52 7.05
C TYR A 210 12.49 -4.70 5.97
N ILE A 211 12.11 -3.44 5.82
CA ILE A 211 12.88 -2.44 5.07
C ILE A 211 13.19 -1.32 6.07
N ARG A 212 14.41 -1.29 6.60
CA ARG A 212 14.92 -0.08 7.25
C ARG A 212 15.85 0.61 6.27
N LEU A 213 15.81 1.94 6.23
CA LEU A 213 16.77 2.77 5.49
C LEU A 213 18.22 2.32 5.76
N ASN A 214 18.47 1.89 7.00
CA ASN A 214 19.74 1.37 7.50
C ASN A 214 20.16 -0.02 6.97
N GLN A 215 19.39 -0.70 6.11
CA GLN A 215 19.84 -1.96 5.48
C GLN A 215 21.01 -1.75 4.52
N SER A 216 21.21 -0.52 4.07
CA SER A 216 22.40 -0.05 3.38
C SER A 216 23.66 -0.07 4.27
N ALA A 217 23.55 -0.18 5.61
CA ALA A 217 24.68 -0.35 6.54
C ALA A 217 25.57 -1.56 6.22
N ILE A 218 25.04 -2.52 5.46
CA ILE A 218 25.75 -3.73 5.01
C ILE A 218 26.66 -3.44 3.81
N ARG A 219 26.45 -2.31 3.11
CA ARG A 219 27.26 -1.88 1.98
C ARG A 219 28.57 -1.25 2.48
N LEU A 220 29.54 -1.13 1.58
CA LEU A 220 30.76 -0.38 1.84
C LEU A 220 30.43 1.10 2.13
N ARG A 221 31.21 1.74 3.00
CA ARG A 221 31.01 3.13 3.43
C ARG A 221 30.84 4.09 2.25
N ASP A 222 31.70 4.00 1.25
CA ASP A 222 31.66 4.86 0.06
C ASP A 222 30.31 4.75 -0.71
N GLN A 223 29.72 3.55 -0.75
CA GLN A 223 28.41 3.34 -1.38
C GLN A 223 27.28 3.95 -0.55
N GLN A 224 27.40 3.96 0.77
CA GLN A 224 26.44 4.59 1.67
C GLN A 224 26.50 6.10 1.51
N GLU A 225 27.70 6.69 1.53
CA GLU A 225 27.91 8.13 1.35
C GLU A 225 27.37 8.62 0.00
N SER A 226 27.62 7.86 -1.07
CA SER A 226 27.06 8.14 -2.40
C SER A 226 25.52 8.09 -2.41
N THR A 227 24.93 7.11 -1.71
CA THR A 227 23.48 6.96 -1.60
C THR A 227 22.87 8.11 -0.80
N VAL A 228 23.44 8.46 0.36
CA VAL A 228 23.02 9.58 1.20
C VAL A 228 23.04 10.88 0.40
N THR A 229 24.13 11.15 -0.31
CA THR A 229 24.27 12.35 -1.15
C THR A 229 23.18 12.43 -2.23
N LYS A 230 22.92 11.31 -2.90
CA LYS A 230 21.90 11.23 -3.96
C LYS A 230 20.48 11.40 -3.43
N GLU A 231 20.14 10.73 -2.33
CA GLU A 231 18.80 10.81 -1.73
C GLU A 231 18.54 12.18 -1.12
N HIS A 232 19.53 12.71 -0.38
CA HIS A 232 19.50 14.06 0.16
C HIS A 232 19.22 15.09 -0.93
N LYS A 233 20.02 15.09 -2.01
CA LYS A 233 19.83 16.01 -3.13
C LYS A 233 18.46 15.87 -3.77
N ASN A 234 18.02 14.65 -4.06
CA ASN A 234 16.72 14.41 -4.71
C ASN A 234 15.54 14.96 -3.89
N ILE A 235 15.55 14.70 -2.58
CA ILE A 235 14.47 15.16 -1.69
C ILE A 235 14.56 16.67 -1.48
N TYR A 236 15.76 17.18 -1.24
CA TYR A 236 15.99 18.62 -1.10
C TYR A 236 15.53 19.38 -2.33
N ASP A 237 15.96 18.98 -3.53
CA ASP A 237 15.63 19.67 -4.79
C ASP A 237 14.10 19.71 -5.01
N LYS A 238 13.39 18.61 -4.75
CA LYS A 238 11.92 18.54 -4.87
C LYS A 238 11.22 19.49 -3.91
N ILE A 239 11.66 19.53 -2.65
CA ILE A 239 11.03 20.39 -1.64
C ILE A 239 11.39 21.85 -1.89
N ALA A 240 12.65 22.16 -2.19
CA ALA A 240 13.10 23.50 -2.51
C ALA A 240 12.38 24.05 -3.75
N GLN A 241 12.19 23.24 -4.79
CA GLN A 241 11.41 23.62 -5.98
C GLN A 241 9.94 23.89 -5.64
N ARG A 242 9.32 23.08 -4.77
CA ARG A 242 7.93 23.26 -4.36
C ARG A 242 7.73 24.47 -3.45
N LEU A 243 8.70 24.77 -2.58
CA LEU A 243 8.63 25.93 -1.68
C LEU A 243 8.99 27.24 -2.38
N SER A 244 9.84 27.19 -3.40
CA SER A 244 10.15 28.37 -4.23
C SER A 244 9.06 28.72 -5.25
N SER A 245 8.13 27.80 -5.51
CA SER A 245 6.97 28.04 -6.35
C SER A 245 5.77 28.58 -5.55
N HIS A 246 4.81 29.16 -6.26
CA HIS A 246 3.56 29.64 -5.69
C HIS A 246 2.79 28.49 -5.01
N PRO A 247 2.17 28.70 -3.82
CA PRO A 247 1.94 29.99 -3.13
C PRO A 247 3.03 30.39 -2.13
N TYR A 248 4.06 29.56 -1.93
CA TYR A 248 4.96 29.70 -0.79
C TYR A 248 6.08 30.72 -1.00
N ASN A 249 6.60 30.83 -2.24
CA ASN A 249 7.63 31.83 -2.65
C ASN A 249 8.85 31.93 -1.71
N VAL A 250 9.26 30.82 -1.10
CA VAL A 250 10.41 30.77 -0.19
C VAL A 250 11.70 30.89 -1.01
N PRO A 251 12.58 31.87 -0.74
CA PRO A 251 13.85 32.01 -1.45
C PRO A 251 14.73 30.77 -1.26
N LEU A 252 15.37 30.29 -2.34
CA LEU A 252 16.28 29.13 -2.31
C LEU A 252 17.44 29.30 -1.32
N LYS A 253 17.86 30.54 -1.07
CA LYS A 253 18.93 30.89 -0.12
C LYS A 253 18.42 31.15 1.31
N SER A 254 17.14 30.89 1.59
CA SER A 254 16.57 31.12 2.91
C SER A 254 17.24 30.27 3.98
N LEU A 255 17.33 30.81 5.20
CA LEU A 255 17.87 30.09 6.35
C LEU A 255 17.08 28.80 6.64
N ILE A 256 15.76 28.82 6.39
CA ILE A 256 14.85 27.68 6.58
C ILE A 256 15.25 26.52 5.68
N LEU A 257 15.49 26.76 4.38
CA LEU A 257 15.93 25.69 3.46
C LEU A 257 17.32 25.17 3.80
N LYS A 258 18.22 26.03 4.29
CA LYS A 258 19.54 25.61 4.76
C LYS A 258 19.43 24.71 5.99
N GLN A 259 18.62 25.08 6.97
CA GLN A 259 18.35 24.26 8.17
C GLN A 259 17.70 22.93 7.79
N TYR A 260 16.70 22.95 6.91
CA TYR A 260 16.06 21.75 6.39
C TYR A 260 17.07 20.81 5.73
N SER A 261 17.93 21.34 4.85
CA SER A 261 19.01 20.57 4.21
C SER A 261 19.92 19.91 5.25
N ASN A 262 20.33 20.65 6.28
CA ASN A 262 21.21 20.12 7.33
C ASN A 262 20.53 19.03 8.16
N HIS A 263 19.29 19.25 8.62
CA HIS A 263 18.54 18.24 9.38
C HIS A 263 18.26 16.98 8.55
N LEU A 264 17.98 17.14 7.25
CA LEU A 264 17.79 16.01 6.35
C LEU A 264 19.09 15.19 6.21
N LEU A 265 20.23 15.88 6.05
CA LEU A 265 21.54 15.22 5.94
C LEU A 265 21.90 14.49 7.23
N GLU A 266 21.68 15.13 8.38
CA GLU A 266 21.88 14.52 9.70
C GLU A 266 20.98 13.30 9.90
N TYR A 267 19.69 13.40 9.55
CA TYR A 267 18.77 12.27 9.59
C TYR A 267 19.26 11.10 8.73
N PHE A 268 19.74 11.36 7.51
CA PHE A 268 20.28 10.31 6.66
C PHE A 268 21.58 9.74 7.21
N ASN A 269 22.52 10.56 7.66
CA ASN A 269 23.75 10.07 8.27
C ASN A 269 23.45 9.16 9.47
N ASN A 270 22.57 9.60 10.37
CA ASN A 270 22.14 8.78 11.49
C ASN A 270 21.44 7.50 11.02
N SER A 271 20.56 7.60 10.03
CA SER A 271 19.82 6.44 9.50
C SER A 271 20.69 5.42 8.77
N TYR A 272 21.77 5.83 8.10
CA TYR A 272 22.63 4.97 7.28
C TYR A 272 23.87 4.45 8.03
N PHE A 273 24.39 5.21 9.01
CA PHE A 273 25.62 4.87 9.72
C PHE A 273 25.40 4.36 11.16
N THR A 274 24.18 4.43 11.69
CA THR A 274 23.89 3.79 12.99
C THR A 274 24.05 2.28 12.84
N PRO A 275 24.83 1.59 13.68
CA PRO A 275 24.94 0.14 13.59
C PRO A 275 23.59 -0.56 13.77
N LEU A 276 23.27 -1.51 12.89
CA LEU A 276 22.13 -2.38 13.08
C LEU A 276 22.31 -3.24 14.34
N SER A 277 21.22 -3.53 15.06
CA SER A 277 21.25 -4.51 16.13
C SER A 277 21.68 -5.88 15.58
N TYR A 278 22.35 -6.71 16.38
CA TYR A 278 22.80 -8.05 15.95
C TYR A 278 21.66 -8.89 15.33
N LYS A 279 20.47 -8.83 15.93
CA LYS A 279 19.27 -9.51 15.43
C LYS A 279 18.85 -9.01 14.05
N ASP A 280 18.93 -7.70 13.81
CA ASP A 280 18.57 -7.09 12.54
C ASP A 280 19.63 -7.37 11.46
N GLN A 281 20.91 -7.40 11.82
CA GLN A 281 22.00 -7.81 10.92
C GLN A 281 21.78 -9.23 10.41
N LEU A 282 21.51 -10.18 11.32
CA LEU A 282 21.22 -11.57 10.95
C LEU A 282 20.02 -11.66 10.00
N ARG A 283 18.92 -10.95 10.31
CA ARG A 283 17.73 -10.92 9.46
C ARG A 283 18.02 -10.35 8.08
N ALA A 284 18.79 -9.27 7.98
CA ALA A 284 19.12 -8.66 6.69
C ALA A 284 20.00 -9.57 5.83
N ILE A 285 21.01 -10.22 6.42
CA ILE A 285 21.84 -11.23 5.74
C ILE A 285 20.97 -12.38 5.22
N GLU A 286 20.02 -12.84 6.03
CA GLU A 286 19.14 -13.94 5.69
C GLU A 286 18.16 -13.60 4.54
N GLN A 287 17.63 -12.38 4.53
CA GLN A 287 16.80 -11.87 3.42
C GLN A 287 17.61 -11.69 2.14
N ALA A 288 18.85 -11.19 2.24
CA ALA A 288 19.76 -11.07 1.09
C ALA A 288 20.08 -12.45 0.49
N LYS A 289 20.38 -13.44 1.33
CA LYS A 289 20.57 -14.85 0.92
C LYS A 289 19.33 -15.43 0.26
N THR A 290 18.15 -15.17 0.83
CA THR A 290 16.87 -15.62 0.27
C THR A 290 16.64 -15.04 -1.12
N THR A 291 16.89 -13.74 -1.29
CA THR A 291 16.79 -13.04 -2.59
C THR A 291 17.75 -13.61 -3.62
N ALA A 292 19.01 -13.84 -3.23
CA ALA A 292 20.01 -14.44 -4.11
C ALA A 292 19.59 -15.85 -4.57
N TYR A 293 19.04 -16.65 -3.66
CA TYR A 293 18.56 -17.98 -3.99
C TYR A 293 17.34 -17.96 -4.91
N ILE A 294 16.37 -17.06 -4.68
CA ILE A 294 15.22 -16.87 -5.57
C ILE A 294 15.70 -16.51 -6.98
N ARG A 295 16.64 -15.57 -7.11
CA ARG A 295 17.25 -15.22 -8.42
C ARG A 295 17.90 -16.42 -9.09
N LYS A 296 18.61 -17.26 -8.33
CA LYS A 296 19.22 -18.49 -8.83
C LYS A 296 18.17 -19.48 -9.33
N ILE A 297 17.06 -19.64 -8.62
CA ILE A 297 15.93 -20.48 -9.06
C ILE A 297 15.35 -19.94 -10.37
N LEU A 298 15.02 -18.64 -10.42
CA LEU A 298 14.42 -18.02 -11.60
C LEU A 298 15.30 -18.27 -12.84
N LYS A 299 16.61 -18.07 -12.71
CA LYS A 299 17.57 -18.33 -13.78
C LYS A 299 17.70 -19.82 -14.13
N LYS A 300 17.77 -20.71 -13.12
CA LYS A 300 17.91 -22.16 -13.35
C LYS A 300 16.74 -22.74 -14.13
N HIS A 301 15.55 -22.18 -13.93
CA HIS A 301 14.31 -22.70 -14.47
C HIS A 301 13.71 -21.85 -15.60
N ASN A 302 14.46 -20.86 -16.12
CA ASN A 302 14.02 -19.94 -17.17
C ASN A 302 12.64 -19.34 -16.85
N LEU A 303 12.53 -18.76 -15.66
CA LEU A 303 11.29 -18.15 -15.16
C LEU A 303 11.40 -16.63 -15.21
N ILE A 304 10.36 -16.00 -15.74
CA ILE A 304 10.20 -14.55 -15.78
C ILE A 304 9.42 -14.08 -14.55
N LEU A 305 9.93 -13.03 -13.91
CA LEU A 305 9.24 -12.26 -12.88
C LEU A 305 8.80 -10.90 -13.47
N ARG A 306 7.49 -10.62 -13.50
CA ARG A 306 6.92 -9.35 -14.03
C ARG A 306 5.90 -8.75 -13.07
N ILE A 307 5.65 -7.46 -13.20
CA ILE A 307 4.51 -6.81 -12.54
C ILE A 307 3.26 -7.04 -13.41
N THR A 308 2.12 -7.30 -12.79
CA THR A 308 0.85 -7.49 -13.50
C THR A 308 0.24 -6.18 -14.00
N ASP A 309 -0.50 -6.22 -15.11
CA ASP A 309 -1.14 -5.02 -15.71
C ASP A 309 -2.14 -4.33 -14.76
N LYS A 310 -2.95 -5.14 -14.07
CA LYS A 310 -3.91 -4.68 -13.06
C LYS A 310 -3.67 -5.45 -11.77
N GLY A 311 -3.25 -4.72 -10.74
CA GLY A 311 -2.92 -5.26 -9.42
C GLY A 311 -1.48 -4.95 -9.04
N HIS A 312 -1.26 -4.72 -7.74
CA HIS A 312 0.09 -4.56 -7.17
C HIS A 312 0.75 -5.93 -6.94
N ASN A 313 0.71 -6.75 -7.98
CA ASN A 313 1.09 -8.16 -7.96
C ASN A 313 2.27 -8.46 -8.85
N PHE A 314 2.94 -9.56 -8.53
CA PHE A 314 3.93 -10.15 -9.40
C PHE A 314 3.33 -11.32 -10.19
N TYR A 315 3.88 -11.56 -11.36
CA TYR A 315 3.66 -12.74 -12.17
C TYR A 315 4.99 -13.50 -12.20
N ILE A 316 4.93 -14.80 -11.95
CA ILE A 316 6.04 -15.72 -12.17
C ILE A 316 5.57 -16.79 -13.14
N GLY A 317 6.22 -16.88 -14.29
CA GLY A 317 5.87 -17.86 -15.30
C GLY A 317 7.07 -18.29 -16.13
N SER A 318 6.87 -19.30 -16.98
CA SER A 318 7.90 -19.71 -17.93
C SER A 318 8.23 -18.58 -18.92
N GLU A 319 9.52 -18.39 -19.16
CA GLU A 319 10.04 -17.45 -20.16
C GLU A 319 9.52 -17.76 -21.57
N THR A 320 9.58 -19.03 -21.97
CA THR A 320 9.18 -19.47 -23.31
C THR A 320 7.68 -19.28 -23.56
N GLU A 321 6.82 -19.59 -22.59
CA GLU A 321 5.37 -19.35 -22.72
C GLU A 321 5.04 -17.86 -22.74
N PHE A 322 5.78 -17.06 -21.97
CA PHE A 322 5.62 -15.61 -22.00
C PHE A 322 6.02 -15.00 -23.35
N GLU A 323 7.13 -15.47 -23.94
CA GLU A 323 7.56 -15.07 -25.29
C GLU A 323 6.53 -15.48 -26.36
N LYS A 324 5.98 -16.70 -26.29
CA LYS A 324 4.89 -17.12 -27.20
C LYS A 324 3.68 -16.20 -27.12
N LYS A 325 3.29 -15.77 -25.91
CA LYS A 325 2.18 -14.81 -25.71
C LYS A 325 2.50 -13.45 -26.33
N ALA A 326 3.73 -12.98 -26.24
CA ALA A 326 4.17 -11.75 -26.89
C ALA A 326 4.18 -11.89 -28.42
N GLN A 327 4.68 -13.01 -28.95
CA GLN A 327 4.70 -13.28 -30.37
C GLN A 327 3.30 -13.35 -30.97
N LYS A 328 2.39 -14.08 -30.31
CA LYS A 328 0.98 -14.13 -30.67
C LYS A 328 0.34 -12.74 -30.70
N PHE A 329 0.69 -11.88 -29.73
CA PHE A 329 0.20 -10.50 -29.73
C PHE A 329 0.65 -9.72 -30.99
N PHE A 330 1.89 -9.91 -31.45
CA PHE A 330 2.36 -9.28 -32.69
C PHE A 330 1.61 -9.80 -33.92
N GLU A 331 1.43 -11.11 -34.01
CA GLU A 331 0.71 -11.76 -35.11
C GLU A 331 -0.76 -11.34 -35.17
N ASP A 332 -1.44 -11.30 -34.02
CA ASP A 332 -2.87 -10.97 -33.93
C ASP A 332 -3.15 -9.50 -34.23
N THR A 333 -2.25 -8.58 -33.87
CA THR A 333 -2.50 -7.14 -33.96
C THR A 333 -1.87 -6.45 -35.16
N ASN A 334 -0.79 -7.01 -35.71
CA ASN A 334 0.03 -6.36 -36.74
C ASN A 334 0.41 -4.90 -36.39
N ALA A 335 0.48 -4.57 -35.10
CA ALA A 335 0.66 -3.20 -34.61
C ALA A 335 2.12 -2.75 -34.61
N PHE A 336 3.06 -3.69 -34.74
CA PHE A 336 4.50 -3.47 -34.70
C PHE A 336 5.14 -4.11 -35.91
N MET A 337 6.20 -3.48 -36.43
CA MET A 337 7.03 -4.02 -37.50
C MET A 337 8.48 -4.08 -37.05
N GLU A 338 9.18 -5.13 -37.46
CA GLU A 338 10.61 -5.24 -37.21
C GLU A 338 11.38 -4.24 -38.08
N LEU A 339 12.34 -3.56 -37.48
CA LEU A 339 13.24 -2.64 -38.18
C LEU A 339 14.61 -3.29 -38.36
N SER A 340 15.13 -3.26 -39.58
CA SER A 340 16.45 -3.79 -39.91
C SER A 340 17.62 -2.94 -39.41
N VAL A 341 17.36 -1.67 -39.07
CA VAL A 341 18.37 -0.70 -38.65
C VAL A 341 17.87 0.04 -37.42
N ASN A 342 18.78 0.29 -36.46
CA ASN A 342 18.49 1.07 -35.27
C ASN A 342 18.28 2.56 -35.65
N PRO A 343 17.06 3.12 -35.48
CA PRO A 343 16.73 4.48 -35.93
C PRO A 343 17.12 5.57 -34.94
N LEU A 344 17.78 5.25 -33.81
CA LEU A 344 18.00 6.20 -32.71
C LEU A 344 18.69 7.48 -33.15
N LYS A 345 19.79 7.35 -33.90
CA LYS A 345 20.58 8.50 -34.37
C LYS A 345 19.76 9.39 -35.31
N GLU A 346 19.02 8.77 -36.23
CA GLU A 346 18.16 9.48 -37.17
C GLU A 346 17.06 10.26 -36.44
N ILE A 347 16.40 9.64 -35.46
CA ILE A 347 15.37 10.27 -34.64
C ILE A 347 15.97 11.42 -33.83
N GLN A 348 17.13 11.23 -33.20
CA GLN A 348 17.82 12.29 -32.46
C GLN A 348 18.16 13.48 -33.35
N ASP A 349 18.74 13.23 -34.52
CA ASP A 349 19.12 14.29 -35.46
C ASP A 349 17.87 15.04 -35.96
N LYS A 350 16.77 14.35 -36.26
CA LYS A 350 15.48 14.97 -36.63
C LYS A 350 14.91 15.85 -35.52
N VAL A 351 14.96 15.41 -34.27
CA VAL A 351 14.51 16.20 -33.11
C VAL A 351 15.35 17.46 -32.98
N ILE A 352 16.68 17.34 -33.05
CA ILE A 352 17.61 18.46 -32.88
C ILE A 352 17.44 19.46 -34.02
N GLN A 353 17.37 19.00 -35.27
CA GLN A 353 17.12 19.87 -36.43
C GLN A 353 15.80 20.62 -36.29
N SER A 354 14.75 19.95 -35.81
CA SER A 354 13.45 20.57 -35.58
C SER A 354 13.53 21.68 -34.53
N LEU A 355 14.20 21.42 -33.40
CA LEU A 355 14.39 22.41 -32.34
C LEU A 355 15.26 23.60 -32.78
N ASN A 356 16.34 23.34 -33.53
CA ASN A 356 17.19 24.38 -34.10
C ASN A 356 16.39 25.30 -35.02
N ARG A 357 15.61 24.73 -35.94
CA ARG A 357 14.75 25.48 -36.85
C ARG A 357 13.72 26.34 -36.12
N LEU A 358 13.10 25.81 -35.05
CA LEU A 358 12.17 26.58 -34.22
C LEU A 358 12.87 27.74 -33.50
N ARG A 359 14.12 27.54 -33.06
CA ARG A 359 14.92 28.56 -32.38
C ARG A 359 15.37 29.66 -33.33
N GLU A 360 15.85 29.30 -34.51
CA GLU A 360 16.26 30.23 -35.59
C GLU A 360 15.10 31.13 -36.01
N LYS A 361 13.90 30.54 -36.17
CA LYS A 361 12.67 31.28 -36.47
C LYS A 361 12.11 32.08 -35.28
N LYS A 362 12.78 32.07 -34.13
CA LYS A 362 12.37 32.74 -32.88
C LYS A 362 10.95 32.34 -32.40
N LEU A 363 10.50 31.14 -32.76
CA LEU A 363 9.21 30.59 -32.31
C LEU A 363 9.28 30.02 -30.89
N ILE A 364 10.48 29.74 -30.41
CA ILE A 364 10.74 29.29 -29.03
C ILE A 364 11.85 30.10 -28.38
N LEU A 365 11.72 30.29 -27.06
CA LEU A 365 12.71 30.95 -26.21
C LEU A 365 13.88 30.01 -25.89
N GLN A 366 15.02 30.59 -25.48
CA GLN A 366 16.23 29.80 -25.18
C GLN A 366 15.99 28.76 -24.09
N TRP A 367 15.24 29.12 -23.05
CA TRP A 367 14.95 28.20 -21.96
C TRP A 367 14.05 27.04 -22.41
N GLN A 368 13.10 27.28 -23.32
CA GLN A 368 12.24 26.23 -23.90
C GLN A 368 13.05 25.28 -24.76
N TYR A 369 13.93 25.83 -25.61
CA TYR A 369 14.89 25.05 -26.39
C TYR A 369 15.76 24.17 -25.50
N ASN A 370 16.40 24.74 -24.46
CA ASN A 370 17.23 24.00 -23.53
C ASN A 370 16.45 22.91 -22.80
N LYS A 371 15.18 23.17 -22.44
CA LYS A 371 14.31 22.21 -21.75
C LYS A 371 13.90 21.05 -22.65
N MET A 372 13.65 21.29 -23.94
CA MET A 372 13.23 20.28 -24.90
C MET A 372 14.38 19.51 -25.55
N MET A 373 15.60 20.05 -25.52
CA MET A 373 16.77 19.43 -26.14
C MET A 373 17.04 18.03 -25.55
N PRO A 374 17.15 16.98 -26.38
CA PRO A 374 17.54 15.65 -25.90
C PRO A 374 19.03 15.61 -25.53
N ASP A 375 19.35 14.88 -24.46
CA ASP A 375 20.72 14.56 -24.11
C ASP A 375 21.20 13.39 -24.99
N ARG A 376 22.05 13.66 -25.98
CA ARG A 376 22.56 12.64 -26.92
C ARG A 376 23.23 11.45 -26.21
N THR A 377 23.81 11.66 -25.03
CA THR A 377 24.53 10.62 -24.29
C THR A 377 23.61 9.73 -23.47
N LYS A 378 22.40 10.20 -23.14
CA LYS A 378 21.43 9.49 -22.30
C LYS A 378 20.17 9.03 -23.04
N SER A 379 19.98 9.51 -24.26
CA SER A 379 18.80 9.18 -25.05
C SER A 379 18.92 7.76 -25.60
N GLU A 380 17.84 6.99 -25.51
CA GLU A 380 17.73 5.60 -25.98
C GLU A 380 16.44 5.40 -26.78
N LEU A 381 16.32 4.28 -27.49
CA LEU A 381 15.06 3.92 -28.14
C LEU A 381 14.00 3.61 -27.10
N ALA A 382 12.74 3.78 -27.49
CA ALA A 382 11.63 3.30 -26.69
C ALA A 382 11.73 1.78 -26.51
N HIS A 383 11.57 1.31 -25.28
CA HIS A 383 11.63 -0.12 -24.96
C HIS A 383 10.22 -0.67 -24.90
N LEU A 384 9.91 -1.66 -25.73
CA LEU A 384 8.68 -2.43 -25.61
C LEU A 384 8.88 -3.56 -24.61
N TYR A 385 7.98 -3.64 -23.63
CA TYR A 385 7.87 -4.81 -22.76
C TYR A 385 6.41 -5.16 -22.54
N PHE A 386 6.17 -6.31 -21.93
CA PHE A 386 4.83 -6.84 -21.74
C PHE A 386 4.48 -7.01 -20.27
N ASN A 387 3.26 -6.65 -19.89
CA ASN A 387 2.69 -6.92 -18.58
C ASN A 387 1.55 -7.95 -18.69
N PRO A 388 1.55 -9.03 -17.89
CA PRO A 388 0.49 -10.03 -17.93
C PRO A 388 -0.83 -9.52 -17.34
N LYS A 389 -1.94 -9.80 -18.04
CA LYS A 389 -3.31 -9.50 -17.61
C LYS A 389 -3.90 -10.70 -16.86
N THR A 390 -3.45 -10.92 -15.64
CA THR A 390 -3.84 -12.06 -14.76
C THR A 390 -5.33 -12.14 -14.39
N HIS A 391 -6.09 -11.09 -14.68
CA HIS A 391 -7.55 -11.02 -14.49
C HIS A 391 -8.35 -11.48 -15.72
N LYS A 392 -7.68 -11.96 -16.78
CA LYS A 392 -8.30 -12.47 -18.01
C LYS A 392 -7.93 -13.94 -18.20
N GLU A 393 -8.80 -14.69 -18.88
CA GLU A 393 -8.52 -16.08 -19.29
C GLU A 393 -7.26 -16.15 -20.15
N ASP A 394 -6.50 -17.24 -20.03
CA ASP A 394 -5.19 -17.48 -20.67
C ASP A 394 -4.08 -16.45 -20.37
N ILE A 395 -4.34 -15.45 -19.54
CA ILE A 395 -3.39 -14.43 -19.08
C ILE A 395 -2.70 -13.75 -20.29
N PRO A 396 -3.44 -13.07 -21.18
CA PRO A 396 -2.86 -12.34 -22.29
C PRO A 396 -1.92 -11.25 -21.78
N VAL A 397 -1.00 -10.83 -22.65
CA VAL A 397 -0.06 -9.75 -22.34
C VAL A 397 -0.59 -8.40 -22.80
N ARG A 398 -0.20 -7.34 -22.10
CA ARG A 398 -0.38 -5.94 -22.53
C ARG A 398 0.97 -5.38 -22.98
N PRO A 399 1.09 -4.83 -24.21
CA PRO A 399 2.28 -4.09 -24.59
C PRO A 399 2.39 -2.80 -23.78
N ILE A 400 3.58 -2.50 -23.28
CA ILE A 400 3.93 -1.25 -22.62
C ILE A 400 5.15 -0.68 -23.33
N GLU A 401 4.98 0.51 -23.89
CA GLU A 401 6.06 1.26 -24.50
C GLU A 401 6.69 2.19 -23.45
N ASN A 402 7.95 1.92 -23.08
CA ASN A 402 8.71 2.80 -22.21
C ASN A 402 9.44 3.86 -23.03
N THR A 403 8.94 5.09 -22.96
CA THR A 403 9.53 6.24 -23.64
C THR A 403 10.23 7.20 -22.68
N ILE A 404 10.62 6.79 -21.45
CA ILE A 404 11.17 7.73 -20.44
C ILE A 404 12.44 8.45 -20.92
N HIS A 405 13.24 7.80 -21.76
CA HIS A 405 14.52 8.31 -22.26
C HIS A 405 14.56 8.45 -23.80
N ALA A 406 13.39 8.45 -24.46
CA ALA A 406 13.33 8.67 -25.90
C ALA A 406 13.74 10.11 -26.29
N PRO A 407 14.28 10.34 -27.49
CA PRO A 407 14.67 11.69 -27.93
C PRO A 407 13.52 12.71 -27.93
N THR A 408 12.28 12.25 -28.01
CA THR A 408 11.06 13.08 -28.05
C THR A 408 10.49 13.36 -26.67
N THR A 409 10.96 12.72 -25.60
CA THR A 409 10.30 12.74 -24.28
C THR A 409 10.26 14.12 -23.64
N ASN A 410 11.33 14.90 -23.78
CA ASN A 410 11.39 16.26 -23.24
C ASN A 410 10.41 17.19 -23.96
N ILE A 411 10.22 16.99 -25.27
CA ILE A 411 9.20 17.71 -26.05
C ILE A 411 7.80 17.31 -25.55
N SER A 412 7.51 16.02 -25.41
CA SER A 412 6.21 15.55 -24.91
C SER A 412 5.89 16.08 -23.51
N LYS A 413 6.86 16.11 -22.60
CA LYS A 413 6.71 16.71 -21.26
C LYS A 413 6.40 18.20 -21.34
N PHE A 414 7.15 18.94 -22.16
CA PHE A 414 6.93 20.37 -22.33
C PHE A 414 5.55 20.67 -22.90
N LEU A 415 5.11 19.92 -23.91
CA LEU A 415 3.77 20.06 -24.49
C LEU A 415 2.67 19.71 -23.47
N SER A 416 2.86 18.64 -22.69
CA SER A 416 1.91 18.26 -21.63
C SER A 416 1.77 19.35 -20.57
N GLU A 417 2.86 20.00 -20.14
CA GLU A 417 2.78 21.12 -19.19
C GLU A 417 1.96 22.31 -19.72
N ILE A 418 1.93 22.52 -21.04
CA ILE A 418 1.15 23.59 -21.68
C ILE A 418 -0.30 23.16 -21.89
N ILE A 419 -0.52 21.94 -22.37
CA ILE A 419 -1.84 21.46 -22.79
C ILE A 419 -2.69 21.02 -21.60
N SER A 420 -2.11 20.38 -20.57
CA SER A 420 -2.89 19.80 -19.47
C SER A 420 -3.74 20.83 -18.72
N PRO A 421 -3.23 22.01 -18.34
CA PRO A 421 -4.07 23.02 -17.67
C PRO A 421 -5.25 23.50 -18.52
N ILE A 422 -5.05 23.62 -19.84
CA ILE A 422 -6.11 24.01 -20.79
C ILE A 422 -7.16 22.90 -20.88
N PHE A 423 -6.70 21.65 -20.98
CA PHE A 423 -7.56 20.48 -21.01
C PHE A 423 -8.36 20.34 -19.71
N ASP A 424 -7.72 20.45 -18.56
CA ASP A 424 -8.35 20.35 -17.24
C ASP A 424 -9.39 21.46 -17.04
N SER A 425 -9.06 22.70 -17.41
CA SER A 425 -10.01 23.82 -17.39
C SER A 425 -11.22 23.56 -18.28
N LYS A 426 -11.01 22.99 -19.47
CA LYS A 426 -12.11 22.68 -20.38
C LYS A 426 -12.98 21.56 -19.82
N CYS A 427 -12.39 20.49 -19.31
CA CYS A 427 -13.10 19.38 -18.67
C CYS A 427 -13.96 19.86 -17.49
N ALA A 428 -13.42 20.72 -16.63
CA ALA A 428 -14.15 21.30 -15.50
C ALA A 428 -15.32 22.20 -15.91
N SER A 429 -15.31 22.76 -17.13
CA SER A 429 -16.43 23.55 -17.67
C SER A 429 -17.53 22.72 -18.33
N THR A 430 -17.28 21.42 -18.54
CA THR A 430 -18.19 20.50 -19.24
C THR A 430 -18.83 19.44 -18.33
N THR A 431 -18.43 19.39 -17.06
CA THR A 431 -19.07 18.64 -15.97
C THR A 431 -19.70 19.61 -15.00
#